data_AF-A0A935I3Y2-F1
#
_entry.id   AF-A0A935I3Y2-F1
#
_cell.length_a   1.000
_cell.length_b   1.000
_cell.length_c   1.000
_cell.angle_alpha   90.00
_cell.angle_beta   90.00
_cell.angle_gamma   90.00
#
_symmetry.space_group_name_H-M   'P 1'
#
loop_
_entity.id
_entity.type
_entity.pdbx_description
1 polymer ?
#
loop_
_entity_poly.entity_id
_entity_poly.type
_entity_poly.pdbx_seq_one_letter_code
_entity_poly.pdbx_strand_id
1 'polypeptide(L)'
;MDGPELGVLDAAILEMIRADGSISDKKTVSFRFKKQHKIVRCEMLFDEAGISYHTALRSGGVTEIRTHVSERLSKLIALLGCGISKGLGEWVMRMSLEAREAYLDELQFWDGSVATYGGSGQTVVHSAKWQDVYWIVEMALASGRSASADYDLPNVRGFSRSDGVIPGKGRTRKDKLGPPKSGFLRNSFLFDYTDFCFCCAQKRKNLGYGK
;
A
#
# COMPACT_ATOMS: atom_id res chain seq x y z
N MET A 1 -24.29 -3.18 -6.83
CA MET A 1 -23.70 -4.01 -5.77
C MET A 1 -22.76 -3.10 -5.00
N ASP A 2 -23.18 -2.68 -3.81
CA ASP A 2 -22.39 -1.77 -2.99
C ASP A 2 -21.15 -2.53 -2.48
N GLY A 3 -19.97 -1.96 -2.70
CA GLY A 3 -18.71 -2.52 -2.22
C GLY A 3 -18.63 -2.48 -0.69
N PRO A 4 -17.66 -3.20 -0.07
CA PRO A 4 -17.39 -3.01 1.34
C PRO A 4 -16.94 -1.56 1.58
N GLU A 5 -17.69 -0.82 2.38
CA GLU A 5 -17.33 0.53 2.79
C GLU A 5 -16.17 0.44 3.80
N LEU A 6 -14.94 0.42 3.27
CA LEU A 6 -13.71 0.42 4.07
C LEU A 6 -13.33 1.87 4.40
N GLY A 7 -13.16 2.18 5.68
CA GLY A 7 -12.60 3.45 6.10
C GLY A 7 -11.11 3.56 5.76
N VAL A 8 -10.59 4.80 5.77
CA VAL A 8 -9.16 5.12 5.60
C VAL A 8 -8.26 4.29 6.52
N LEU A 9 -8.64 4.21 7.81
CA LEU A 9 -7.90 3.44 8.81
C LEU A 9 -7.95 1.93 8.57
N ASP A 10 -9.09 1.42 8.10
CA ASP A 10 -9.23 0.00 7.76
C ASP A 10 -8.33 -0.38 6.59
N ALA A 11 -8.23 0.49 5.59
CA ALA A 11 -7.35 0.29 4.45
C ALA A 11 -5.87 0.23 4.86
N ALA A 12 -5.43 1.10 5.78
CA ALA A 12 -4.07 1.08 6.32
C ALA A 12 -3.79 -0.20 7.12
N ILE A 13 -4.72 -0.61 8.00
CA ILE A 13 -4.61 -1.88 8.75
C ILE A 13 -4.60 -3.08 7.81
N LEU A 14 -5.37 -3.02 6.72
CA LEU A 14 -5.44 -4.09 5.74
C LEU A 14 -4.08 -4.30 5.06
N GLU A 15 -3.39 -3.24 4.65
CA GLU A 15 -2.02 -3.37 4.09
C GLU A 15 -1.04 -3.92 5.13
N MET A 16 -1.09 -3.44 6.38
CA MET A 16 -0.27 -3.97 7.47
C MET A 16 -0.47 -5.49 7.66
N ILE A 17 -1.73 -5.95 7.65
CA ILE A 17 -2.06 -7.38 7.76
C ILE A 17 -1.59 -8.14 6.52
N ARG A 18 -1.79 -7.59 5.31
CA ARG A 18 -1.36 -8.23 4.05
C ARG A 18 0.15 -8.42 4.01
N ALA A 19 0.93 -7.43 4.38
CA ALA A 19 2.39 -7.49 4.34
C ALA A 19 2.96 -8.41 5.43
N ASP A 20 2.78 -8.04 6.70
CA ASP A 20 3.51 -8.66 7.82
C ASP A 20 2.62 -9.49 8.76
N GLY A 21 1.30 -9.43 8.60
CA GLY A 21 0.35 -10.13 9.48
C GLY A 21 0.35 -11.65 9.29
N SER A 22 0.47 -12.39 10.39
CA SER A 22 0.24 -13.83 10.45
C SER A 22 -1.07 -14.12 11.20
N ILE A 23 -2.05 -14.67 10.47
CA ILE A 23 -3.38 -15.00 10.98
C ILE A 23 -3.36 -16.46 11.43
N SER A 24 -3.61 -16.69 12.72
CA SER A 24 -3.74 -18.04 13.26
C SER A 24 -5.19 -18.53 13.23
N ASP A 25 -5.33 -19.83 13.14
CA ASP A 25 -6.55 -20.62 13.28
C ASP A 25 -7.22 -20.42 14.65
N LYS A 26 -6.51 -19.91 15.66
CA LYS A 26 -7.05 -19.54 16.98
C LYS A 26 -7.67 -18.13 17.02
N LYS A 27 -8.05 -17.57 15.88
CA LYS A 27 -8.61 -16.20 15.77
C LYS A 27 -7.70 -15.14 16.39
N THR A 28 -6.40 -15.24 16.12
CA THR A 28 -5.43 -14.22 16.52
C THR A 28 -4.66 -13.71 15.32
N VAL A 29 -4.41 -12.42 15.25
CA VAL A 29 -3.44 -11.84 14.33
C VAL A 29 -2.16 -11.53 15.09
N SER A 30 -1.03 -11.94 14.54
CA SER A 30 0.28 -11.71 15.14
C SER A 30 1.25 -11.10 14.14
N PHE A 31 2.11 -10.23 14.65
CA PHE A 31 3.15 -9.55 13.91
C PHE A 31 4.48 -9.75 14.63
N ARG A 32 5.57 -9.86 13.87
CA ARG A 32 6.91 -10.04 14.42
C ARG A 32 7.86 -9.07 13.74
N PHE A 33 8.29 -8.06 14.47
CA PHE A 33 9.11 -6.98 13.94
C PHE A 33 10.46 -6.90 14.66
N LYS A 34 11.52 -6.61 13.90
CA LYS A 34 12.81 -6.17 14.44
C LYS A 34 13.04 -4.66 14.28
N LYS A 35 12.32 -4.05 13.34
CA LYS A 35 12.50 -2.64 12.98
C LYS A 35 11.58 -1.78 13.84
N GLN A 36 12.14 -0.79 14.53
CA GLN A 36 11.39 0.06 15.46
C GLN A 36 10.24 0.82 14.79
N HIS A 37 10.43 1.33 13.57
CA HIS A 37 9.37 2.08 12.88
C HIS A 37 8.14 1.20 12.56
N LYS A 38 8.32 -0.11 12.28
CA LYS A 38 7.19 -1.02 12.06
C LYS A 38 6.43 -1.29 13.34
N ILE A 39 7.15 -1.44 14.46
CA ILE A 39 6.56 -1.62 15.80
C ILE A 39 5.68 -0.40 16.11
N VAL A 40 6.26 0.81 16.05
CA VAL A 40 5.55 2.06 16.35
C VAL A 40 4.36 2.26 15.42
N ARG A 41 4.53 2.03 14.11
CA ARG A 41 3.41 2.20 13.15
C ARG A 41 2.27 1.21 13.42
N CYS A 42 2.58 -0.04 13.77
CA CYS A 42 1.57 -1.05 14.10
C CYS A 42 0.78 -0.66 15.35
N GLU A 43 1.48 -0.24 16.41
CA GLU A 43 0.88 0.21 17.66
C GLU A 43 -0.04 1.42 17.42
N MET A 44 0.42 2.43 16.67
CA MET A 44 -0.38 3.60 16.31
C MET A 44 -1.68 3.23 15.57
N LEU A 45 -1.61 2.34 14.58
CA LEU A 45 -2.81 1.92 13.82
C LEU A 45 -3.82 1.19 14.70
N PHE A 46 -3.36 0.38 15.66
CA PHE A 46 -4.23 -0.30 16.59
C PHE A 46 -4.82 0.63 17.65
N ASP A 47 -4.03 1.55 18.19
CA ASP A 47 -4.50 2.57 19.13
C ASP A 47 -5.58 3.45 18.48
N GLU A 48 -5.33 3.94 17.26
CA GLU A 48 -6.29 4.76 16.51
C GLU A 48 -7.58 4.00 16.18
N ALA A 49 -7.48 2.68 15.95
CA ALA A 49 -8.64 1.84 15.66
C ALA A 49 -9.38 1.35 16.91
N GLY A 50 -8.87 1.65 18.12
CA GLY A 50 -9.38 1.12 19.37
C GLY A 50 -9.25 -0.41 19.49
N ILE A 51 -8.25 -1.00 18.83
CA ILE A 51 -7.99 -2.45 18.84
C ILE A 51 -7.01 -2.76 19.96
N SER A 52 -7.43 -3.51 20.97
CA SER A 52 -6.52 -3.96 22.01
C SER A 52 -5.50 -4.98 21.48
N TYR A 53 -4.24 -4.83 21.88
CA TYR A 53 -3.15 -5.74 21.53
C TYR A 53 -2.22 -5.97 22.72
N HIS A 54 -1.39 -7.00 22.60
CA HIS A 54 -0.34 -7.34 23.55
C HIS A 54 1.02 -7.32 22.85
N THR A 55 1.99 -6.62 23.45
CA THR A 55 3.37 -6.54 22.96
C THR A 55 4.30 -7.36 23.86
N ALA A 56 5.18 -8.17 23.27
CA ALA A 56 6.17 -8.97 23.99
C ALA A 56 7.53 -8.96 23.28
N LEU A 57 8.63 -8.83 24.03
CA LEU A 57 9.96 -9.06 23.49
C LEU A 57 10.27 -10.56 23.46
N ARG A 58 10.67 -11.06 22.29
CA ARG A 58 11.08 -12.46 22.06
C ARG A 58 12.60 -12.56 21.92
N SER A 59 13.10 -13.79 21.89
CA SER A 59 14.51 -14.06 21.63
C SER A 59 14.97 -13.45 20.30
N GLY A 60 16.23 -13.00 20.26
CA GLY A 60 16.81 -12.40 19.05
C GLY A 60 16.33 -10.98 18.73
N GLY A 61 15.82 -10.25 19.73
CA GLY A 61 15.43 -8.84 19.60
C GLY A 61 14.20 -8.62 18.74
N VAL A 62 13.34 -9.64 18.61
CA VAL A 62 12.09 -9.55 17.86
C VAL A 62 10.98 -9.11 18.81
N THR A 63 10.30 -8.03 18.48
CA THR A 63 9.06 -7.63 19.16
C THR A 63 7.89 -8.32 18.49
N GLU A 64 7.10 -9.04 19.29
CA GLU A 64 5.88 -9.68 18.85
C GLU A 64 4.66 -8.89 19.34
N ILE A 65 3.81 -8.49 18.41
CA ILE A 65 2.52 -7.84 18.70
C ILE A 65 1.42 -8.83 18.35
N ARG A 66 0.47 -9.05 19.26
CA ARG A 66 -0.66 -9.97 19.06
C ARG A 66 -1.98 -9.32 19.44
N THR A 67 -3.00 -9.58 18.65
CA THR A 67 -4.37 -9.16 18.94
C THR A 67 -5.36 -10.29 18.66
N HIS A 68 -6.46 -10.31 19.39
CA HIS A 68 -7.58 -11.19 19.11
C HIS A 68 -8.39 -10.63 17.95
N VAL A 69 -8.91 -11.50 17.08
CA VAL A 69 -9.75 -11.09 15.96
C VAL A 69 -11.07 -10.53 16.50
N SER A 70 -11.19 -9.21 16.47
CA SER A 70 -12.44 -8.48 16.70
C SER A 70 -13.36 -8.58 15.48
N GLU A 71 -14.61 -8.13 15.61
CA GLU A 71 -15.55 -8.07 14.47
C GLU A 71 -14.97 -7.24 13.31
N ARG A 72 -14.33 -6.10 13.64
CA ARG A 72 -13.66 -5.23 12.66
C ARG A 72 -12.56 -5.99 11.91
N LEU A 73 -11.63 -6.62 12.64
CA LEU A 73 -10.55 -7.40 12.02
C LEU A 73 -11.09 -8.60 11.23
N SER A 74 -12.17 -9.23 11.69
CA SER A 74 -12.79 -10.35 10.97
C SER A 74 -13.27 -9.95 9.58
N LYS A 75 -13.79 -8.73 9.41
CA LYS A 75 -14.19 -8.20 8.09
C LYS A 75 -12.99 -8.00 7.17
N LEU A 76 -11.89 -7.44 7.69
CA LEU A 76 -10.65 -7.24 6.92
C LEU A 76 -10.01 -8.58 6.51
N ILE A 77 -9.96 -9.54 7.44
CA ILE A 77 -9.44 -10.88 7.18
C ILE A 77 -10.30 -11.62 6.16
N ALA A 78 -11.63 -11.47 6.20
CA ALA A 78 -12.51 -12.08 5.21
C ALA A 78 -12.26 -11.58 3.79
N LEU A 79 -11.86 -10.33 3.61
CA LEU A 79 -11.48 -9.77 2.30
C LEU A 79 -10.13 -10.28 1.81
N LEU A 80 -9.14 -10.36 2.72
CA LEU A 80 -7.78 -10.77 2.40
C LEU A 80 -7.61 -12.28 2.22
N GLY A 81 -8.36 -13.08 2.97
CA GLY A 81 -8.08 -14.50 3.18
C GLY A 81 -7.06 -14.75 4.30
N CYS A 82 -6.55 -15.98 4.41
CA CYS A 82 -5.66 -16.39 5.51
C CYS A 82 -4.46 -17.22 5.02
N GLY A 83 -3.36 -17.19 5.79
CA GLY A 83 -2.16 -17.97 5.48
C GLY A 83 -1.63 -17.72 4.05
N ILE A 84 -1.48 -18.79 3.28
CA ILE A 84 -0.95 -18.74 1.91
C ILE A 84 -1.96 -18.11 0.94
N SER A 85 -3.27 -18.14 1.21
CA SER A 85 -4.27 -17.53 0.34
C SER A 85 -4.40 -16.02 0.52
N LYS A 86 -3.78 -15.44 1.56
CA LYS A 86 -3.82 -14.00 1.86
C LYS A 86 -3.36 -13.15 0.67
N GLY A 87 -4.23 -12.38 0.05
CA GLY A 87 -3.88 -11.59 -1.13
C GLY A 87 -4.93 -10.57 -1.52
N LEU A 88 -4.60 -9.74 -2.49
CA LEU A 88 -5.52 -8.76 -3.04
C LEU A 88 -6.43 -9.38 -4.10
N GLY A 89 -7.62 -8.81 -4.23
CA GLY A 89 -8.62 -9.19 -5.22
C GLY A 89 -9.32 -7.97 -5.81
N GLU A 90 -10.20 -8.20 -6.78
CA GLU A 90 -10.96 -7.15 -7.48
C GLU A 90 -11.72 -6.21 -6.53
N TRP A 91 -12.05 -6.70 -5.34
CA TRP A 91 -12.71 -5.91 -4.31
C TRP A 91 -11.99 -4.60 -3.96
N VAL A 92 -10.67 -4.48 -4.20
CA VAL A 92 -9.91 -3.24 -3.97
C VAL A 92 -10.40 -2.09 -4.85
N MET A 93 -10.92 -2.39 -6.04
CA MET A 93 -11.44 -1.38 -6.96
C MET A 93 -12.80 -0.84 -6.52
N ARG A 94 -13.45 -1.49 -5.56
CA ARG A 94 -14.71 -1.06 -4.95
C ARG A 94 -14.52 -0.20 -3.70
N MET A 95 -13.27 -0.03 -3.24
CA MET A 95 -12.94 0.88 -2.15
C MET A 95 -13.15 2.34 -2.57
N SER A 96 -13.45 3.22 -1.60
CA SER A 96 -13.48 4.65 -1.88
C SER A 96 -12.11 5.15 -2.35
N LEU A 97 -12.08 6.34 -2.96
CA LEU A 97 -10.82 6.95 -3.38
C LEU A 97 -9.89 7.16 -2.18
N GLU A 98 -10.41 7.68 -1.08
CA GLU A 98 -9.66 7.95 0.15
C GLU A 98 -9.08 6.67 0.75
N ALA A 99 -9.85 5.58 0.74
CA ALA A 99 -9.38 4.29 1.23
C ALA A 99 -8.27 3.70 0.34
N ARG A 100 -8.38 3.83 -0.99
CA ARG A 100 -7.30 3.41 -1.91
C ARG A 100 -6.05 4.23 -1.71
N GLU A 101 -6.17 5.55 -1.57
CA GLU A 101 -5.03 6.41 -1.29
C GLU A 101 -4.37 6.08 0.04
N ALA A 102 -5.14 5.83 1.09
CA ALA A 102 -4.65 5.42 2.39
C ALA A 102 -3.88 4.10 2.33
N TYR A 103 -4.44 3.10 1.62
CA TYR A 103 -3.76 1.83 1.37
C TYR A 103 -2.42 2.04 0.66
N LEU A 104 -2.40 2.85 -0.41
CA LEU A 104 -1.21 3.11 -1.22
C LEU A 104 -0.14 3.90 -0.47
N ASP A 105 -0.54 4.84 0.40
CA ASP A 105 0.38 5.58 1.27
C ASP A 105 0.99 4.68 2.33
N GLU A 106 0.26 3.64 2.76
CA GLU A 106 0.70 2.72 3.79
C GLU A 106 1.76 1.72 3.29
N LEU A 107 1.80 1.44 1.99
CA LEU A 107 2.78 0.52 1.36
C LEU A 107 4.24 0.80 1.77
N GLN A 108 4.61 2.08 1.91
CA GLN A 108 5.98 2.50 2.22
C GLN A 108 6.48 2.04 3.61
N PHE A 109 5.58 1.73 4.54
CA PHE A 109 5.95 1.33 5.91
C PHE A 109 6.20 -0.17 6.04
N TRP A 110 5.67 -0.98 5.12
CA TRP A 110 5.64 -2.43 5.25
C TRP A 110 6.55 -3.15 4.25
N ASP A 111 6.09 -3.33 3.01
CA ASP A 111 6.84 -4.00 1.93
C ASP A 111 7.49 -3.01 0.95
N GLY A 112 7.25 -1.71 1.14
CA GLY A 112 7.80 -0.64 0.32
C GLY A 112 9.24 -0.27 0.69
N SER A 113 10.02 0.07 -0.34
CA SER A 113 11.25 0.84 -0.22
C SER A 113 11.04 2.20 -0.86
N VAL A 114 11.30 3.27 -0.11
CA VAL A 114 11.28 4.62 -0.66
C VAL A 114 12.60 4.86 -1.38
N ALA A 115 12.54 5.13 -2.68
CA ALA A 115 13.68 5.53 -3.48
C ALA A 115 13.44 6.95 -3.99
N THR A 116 14.44 7.81 -3.88
CA THR A 116 14.43 9.13 -4.52
C THR A 116 15.08 9.01 -5.89
N TYR A 117 14.32 9.27 -6.95
CA TYR A 117 14.84 9.34 -8.30
C TYR A 117 14.41 10.67 -8.93
N GLY A 118 15.39 11.46 -9.39
CA GLY A 118 15.14 12.79 -9.98
C GLY A 118 14.41 13.77 -9.04
N GLY A 119 14.68 13.71 -7.72
CA GLY A 119 14.05 14.59 -6.73
C GLY A 119 12.60 14.23 -6.36
N SER A 120 12.00 13.23 -7.00
CA SER A 120 10.66 12.71 -6.67
C SER A 120 10.76 11.43 -5.82
N GLY A 121 9.97 11.36 -4.75
CA GLY A 121 9.85 10.15 -3.94
C GLY A 121 9.05 9.08 -4.68
N GLN A 122 9.61 7.89 -4.81
CA GLN A 122 8.96 6.72 -5.39
C GLN A 122 8.88 5.61 -4.36
N THR A 123 7.72 4.98 -4.23
CA THR A 123 7.57 3.77 -3.42
C THR A 123 7.70 2.56 -4.33
N VAL A 124 8.69 1.73 -4.07
CA VAL A 124 8.93 0.47 -4.78
C VAL A 124 8.47 -0.68 -3.90
N VAL A 125 7.53 -1.48 -4.39
CA VAL A 125 7.00 -2.64 -3.66
C VAL A 125 7.38 -3.92 -4.40
N HIS A 126 7.68 -4.96 -3.63
CA HIS A 126 8.00 -6.29 -4.12
C HIS A 126 7.00 -7.30 -3.56
N SER A 127 6.46 -8.18 -4.40
CA SER A 127 5.63 -9.30 -3.94
C SER A 127 5.98 -10.58 -4.71
N ALA A 128 5.85 -11.73 -4.06
CA ALA A 128 5.94 -13.02 -4.74
C ALA A 128 4.64 -13.38 -5.48
N LYS A 129 3.56 -12.63 -5.24
CA LYS A 129 2.23 -12.85 -5.83
C LYS A 129 1.97 -11.82 -6.92
N TRP A 130 1.85 -12.30 -8.15
CA TRP A 130 1.60 -11.43 -9.30
C TRP A 130 0.26 -10.68 -9.15
N GLN A 131 -0.76 -11.31 -8.56
CA GLN A 131 -2.05 -10.68 -8.30
C GLN A 131 -1.92 -9.45 -7.39
N ASP A 132 -1.10 -9.51 -6.34
CA ASP A 132 -0.91 -8.36 -5.46
C ASP A 132 -0.30 -7.18 -6.22
N VAL A 133 0.73 -7.44 -7.04
CA VAL A 133 1.38 -6.40 -7.87
C VAL A 133 0.37 -5.79 -8.85
N TYR A 134 -0.40 -6.63 -9.53
CA TYR A 134 -1.45 -6.21 -10.45
C TYR A 134 -2.45 -5.27 -9.77
N TRP A 135 -3.04 -5.69 -8.65
CA TRP A 135 -4.05 -4.90 -7.95
C TRP A 135 -3.49 -3.61 -7.33
N ILE A 136 -2.23 -3.60 -6.89
CA ILE A 136 -1.57 -2.37 -6.42
C ILE A 136 -1.43 -1.34 -7.56
N VAL A 137 -1.04 -1.79 -8.76
CA VAL A 137 -0.93 -0.92 -9.94
C VAL A 137 -2.30 -0.38 -10.34
N GLU A 138 -3.32 -1.24 -10.43
CA GLU A 138 -4.68 -0.82 -10.77
C GLU A 138 -5.24 0.18 -9.76
N MET A 139 -5.04 -0.07 -8.45
CA MET A 139 -5.41 0.89 -7.40
C MET A 139 -4.73 2.25 -7.59
N ALA A 140 -3.43 2.26 -7.89
CA ALA A 140 -2.67 3.49 -8.08
C ALA A 140 -3.17 4.28 -9.29
N LEU A 141 -3.30 3.63 -10.44
CA LEU A 141 -3.79 4.26 -11.67
C LEU A 141 -5.22 4.82 -11.48
N ALA A 142 -6.11 4.03 -10.88
CA ALA A 142 -7.49 4.44 -10.66
C ALA A 142 -7.66 5.45 -9.51
N SER A 143 -6.59 5.75 -8.76
CA SER A 143 -6.52 6.85 -7.79
C SER A 143 -5.80 8.09 -8.36
N GLY A 144 -5.49 8.09 -9.67
CA GLY A 144 -4.80 9.19 -10.34
C GLY A 144 -3.30 9.25 -10.07
N ARG A 145 -2.69 8.20 -9.51
CA ARG A 145 -1.24 8.08 -9.33
C ARG A 145 -0.62 7.44 -10.56
N SER A 146 0.63 7.78 -10.86
CA SER A 146 1.41 7.07 -11.86
C SER A 146 1.89 5.75 -11.26
N ALA A 147 1.74 4.64 -11.98
CA ALA A 147 2.29 3.37 -11.56
C ALA A 147 2.81 2.53 -12.72
N SER A 148 3.81 1.69 -12.45
CA SER A 148 4.32 0.70 -13.39
C SER A 148 4.68 -0.59 -12.67
N ALA A 149 4.57 -1.71 -13.37
CA ALA A 149 5.04 -3.00 -12.90
C ALA A 149 6.02 -3.62 -13.89
N ASP A 150 7.15 -4.10 -13.37
CA ASP A 150 8.03 -4.99 -14.10
C ASP A 150 7.66 -6.42 -13.68
N TYR A 151 7.20 -7.28 -14.60
CA TYR A 151 6.90 -8.67 -14.30
C TYR A 151 8.09 -9.59 -14.60
N ASP A 152 8.06 -10.81 -14.08
CA ASP A 152 9.01 -11.90 -14.43
C ASP A 152 10.50 -11.57 -14.20
N LEU A 153 10.82 -11.01 -13.03
CA LEU A 153 12.21 -10.77 -12.64
C LEU A 153 12.88 -12.10 -12.25
N PRO A 154 14.06 -12.44 -12.82
CA PRO A 154 14.79 -13.64 -12.43
C PRO A 154 15.16 -13.58 -10.94
N ASN A 155 14.88 -14.66 -10.22
CA ASN A 155 15.10 -14.76 -8.79
C ASN A 155 16.58 -14.97 -8.45
N VAL A 156 17.36 -13.91 -8.57
CA VAL A 156 18.79 -13.93 -8.23
C VAL A 156 19.06 -13.79 -6.72
N ARG A 157 18.01 -13.70 -5.87
CA ARG A 157 18.10 -13.40 -4.43
C ARG A 157 17.50 -14.47 -3.50
N GLY A 158 17.06 -15.61 -4.04
CA GLY A 158 16.68 -16.78 -3.22
C GLY A 158 15.26 -16.80 -2.66
N PHE A 159 14.29 -16.09 -3.25
CA PHE A 159 12.87 -16.27 -2.91
C PHE A 159 12.35 -17.59 -3.47
N SER A 160 11.93 -18.53 -2.64
CA SER A 160 11.63 -19.90 -3.10
C SER A 160 10.36 -19.99 -3.95
N ARG A 161 10.51 -20.00 -5.28
CA ARG A 161 9.63 -20.71 -6.22
C ARG A 161 10.44 -21.80 -6.92
N SER A 162 9.80 -22.90 -7.28
CA SER A 162 10.43 -24.01 -8.02
C SER A 162 10.91 -23.63 -9.42
N ASP A 163 10.39 -22.53 -9.98
CA ASP A 163 10.69 -22.03 -11.32
C ASP A 163 11.71 -20.86 -11.36
N GLY A 164 12.09 -20.30 -10.20
CA GLY A 164 13.08 -19.23 -10.14
C GLY A 164 12.64 -17.86 -10.67
N VAL A 165 11.34 -17.53 -10.72
CA VAL A 165 10.83 -16.25 -11.25
C VAL A 165 10.01 -15.48 -10.20
N ILE A 166 10.32 -14.20 -9.96
CA ILE A 166 9.54 -13.30 -9.09
C ILE A 166 8.64 -12.42 -9.96
N PRO A 167 7.32 -12.37 -9.75
CA PRO A 167 6.49 -11.33 -10.37
C PRO A 167 6.91 -9.98 -9.77
N GLY A 168 7.43 -9.09 -10.60
CA GLY A 168 8.38 -8.08 -10.13
C GLY A 168 7.81 -6.81 -9.51
N LYS A 169 8.51 -5.70 -9.75
CA LYS A 169 8.45 -4.46 -8.96
C LYS A 169 7.25 -3.61 -9.36
N GLY A 170 6.35 -3.30 -8.43
CA GLY A 170 5.41 -2.19 -8.58
C GLY A 170 6.05 -0.88 -8.14
N ARG A 171 5.94 0.19 -8.93
CA ARG A 171 6.36 1.55 -8.58
C ARG A 171 5.13 2.46 -8.58
N THR A 172 5.00 3.33 -7.58
CA THR A 172 3.95 4.38 -7.56
C THR A 172 4.57 5.77 -7.39
N ARG A 173 4.00 6.78 -8.05
CA ARG A 173 4.41 8.20 -7.98
C ARG A 173 3.17 9.10 -7.89
N LYS A 174 3.24 10.13 -7.04
CA LYS A 174 2.15 11.09 -6.78
C LYS A 174 2.30 12.30 -7.72
N ASP A 175 1.88 12.16 -8.97
CA ASP A 175 1.79 13.28 -9.93
C ASP A 175 0.33 13.48 -10.38
N LYS A 176 -0.05 14.72 -10.72
CA LYS A 176 -1.36 15.05 -11.32
C LYS A 176 -1.37 14.58 -12.78
N LEU A 177 -2.08 13.51 -13.12
CA LEU A 177 -2.19 13.02 -14.51
C LEU A 177 -3.37 13.66 -15.28
N GLY A 178 -3.07 14.24 -16.44
CA GLY A 178 -4.04 14.53 -17.51
C GLY A 178 -4.36 13.27 -18.34
N PRO A 179 -5.33 13.33 -19.29
CA PRO A 179 -5.93 12.14 -19.89
C PRO A 179 -5.00 11.41 -20.87
N PRO A 180 -5.13 10.06 -21.00
CA PRO A 180 -4.22 9.24 -21.79
C PRO A 180 -4.53 9.30 -23.29
N LYS A 181 -3.49 9.36 -24.12
CA LYS A 181 -3.56 9.05 -25.56
C LYS A 181 -3.11 7.62 -25.80
N SER A 182 -3.82 6.95 -26.71
CA SER A 182 -3.78 5.53 -27.06
C SER A 182 -2.44 5.01 -27.61
N GLY A 183 -2.07 3.77 -27.26
CA GLY A 183 -1.29 2.87 -28.13
C GLY A 183 -0.09 2.12 -27.53
N PHE A 184 -0.28 0.82 -27.26
CA PHE A 184 0.67 -0.32 -27.24
C PHE A 184 1.96 -0.34 -26.39
N LEU A 185 2.16 -1.51 -25.75
CA LEU A 185 3.08 -1.86 -24.67
C LEU A 185 4.49 -2.25 -25.13
N ARG A 186 5.53 -1.59 -24.58
CA ARG A 186 6.78 -2.21 -24.04
C ARG A 186 7.62 -1.17 -23.29
N ASN A 187 8.07 -1.59 -22.11
CA ASN A 187 9.25 -1.20 -21.32
C ASN A 187 9.66 0.28 -21.22
N SER A 188 9.74 0.72 -19.95
CA SER A 188 10.49 1.85 -19.40
C SER A 188 10.25 3.22 -20.03
N PHE A 189 9.62 4.13 -19.27
CA PHE A 189 9.80 5.56 -19.48
C PHE A 189 10.17 6.27 -18.17
N LEU A 190 11.35 6.90 -18.22
CA LEU A 190 11.72 8.05 -17.40
C LEU A 190 10.81 9.23 -17.75
N PHE A 191 10.44 10.03 -16.77
CA PHE A 191 10.22 11.46 -17.00
C PHE A 191 10.96 12.29 -15.95
N ASP A 192 12.01 12.92 -16.47
CA ASP A 192 12.71 14.08 -15.97
C ASP A 192 11.80 15.31 -16.13
N TYR A 193 11.79 16.23 -15.17
CA TYR A 193 11.10 17.51 -15.29
C TYR A 193 12.16 18.60 -15.39
N THR A 194 12.44 19.05 -16.62
CA THR A 194 12.82 20.44 -16.85
C THR A 194 11.57 21.21 -17.26
N ASP A 195 11.31 22.27 -16.50
CA ASP A 195 10.46 23.43 -16.77
C ASP A 195 9.01 23.21 -17.23
N PHE A 196 8.06 23.61 -16.36
CA PHE A 196 7.01 24.57 -16.74
C PHE A 196 6.32 25.11 -15.48
N CYS A 197 6.87 26.18 -14.94
CA CYS A 197 6.18 27.10 -14.06
C CYS A 197 5.57 28.18 -14.97
N PHE A 198 4.24 28.36 -15.00
CA PHE A 198 3.54 29.65 -15.11
C PHE A 198 2.03 29.47 -15.35
N CYS A 199 1.24 30.39 -14.77
CA CYS A 199 -0.15 30.73 -15.07
C CYS A 199 -1.29 29.83 -14.53
N CYS A 200 -1.63 30.01 -13.24
CA CYS A 200 -3.01 30.39 -12.86
C CYS A 200 -3.11 30.77 -11.37
N ALA A 201 -2.79 32.02 -11.03
CA ALA A 201 -3.17 32.60 -9.75
C ALA A 201 -3.30 34.13 -9.86
N GLN A 202 -4.32 34.61 -10.58
CA GLN A 202 -4.74 36.00 -10.47
C GLN A 202 -6.21 36.16 -10.85
N LYS A 203 -7.08 35.97 -9.85
CA LYS A 203 -8.37 36.64 -9.69
C LYS A 203 -9.03 36.14 -8.41
N ARG A 204 -8.90 36.93 -7.33
CA ARG A 204 -9.86 37.08 -6.21
C ARG A 204 -9.22 37.90 -5.10
N LYS A 205 -9.23 39.23 -5.24
CA LYS A 205 -9.31 40.19 -4.13
C LYS A 205 -10.00 41.45 -4.67
N ASN A 206 -11.31 41.55 -4.44
CA ASN A 206 -12.07 42.80 -4.38
C ASN A 206 -13.46 42.46 -3.84
N LEU A 207 -13.62 42.70 -2.54
CA LEU A 207 -14.81 42.80 -1.68
C LEU A 207 -14.17 42.81 -0.27
N GLY A 208 -13.95 43.93 0.42
CA GLY A 208 -14.85 45.06 0.65
C GLY A 208 -15.32 44.96 2.10
N TYR A 209 -14.69 45.69 3.02
CA TYR A 209 -15.24 46.05 4.33
C TYR A 209 -14.93 47.51 4.58
N GLY A 210 -15.99 48.30 4.71
CA GLY A 210 -15.92 49.71 5.07
C GLY A 210 -15.71 49.93 6.57
N LYS A 211 -15.12 51.07 6.88
CA LYS A 211 -15.63 52.10 7.78
C LYS A 211 -15.07 53.44 7.31
#